data_AF-A0A7Y2AH14-F1
#
_entry.id   AF-A0A7Y2AH14-F1
#
_cell.length_a   1.000
_cell.length_b   1.000
_cell.length_c   1.000
_cell.angle_alpha   90.00
_cell.angle_beta   90.00
_cell.angle_gamma   90.00
#
_symmetry.space_group_name_H-M   'P 1'
#
loop_
_entity.id
_entity.type
_entity.pdbx_description
1 polymer ?
#
loop_
_entity_poly.entity_id
_entity_poly.type
_entity_poly.pdbx_seq_one_letter_code
_entity_poly.pdbx_strand_id
1 'polypeptide(L)'
;MQDNNRRQFLSKVGSGMLVGSLGAALSGDLGISSAYADDRDDRLTFGDMEPLVALMQETPLERLQSTLVDQLGNGTSLSTLVAAGSLANARTFGGHDYVGFHTFMALTPALEMSAELPTERKALPILKVLYRNTDRIQQFGGSSSEVLKRIDASKHDGGGVAGEQLQAAARKADFERADRLMASIANESPETIFNHVQYPVQDRTNVHRVVLTWRAWLAIDLVGAEHASTLLRQSVRFCLRSSENRIRDGKPDPELWTL
;
A
#
# COMPACT_ATOMS: atom_id res chain seq x y z
N MET A 1 14.94 9.07 -26.66
CA MET A 1 15.08 7.81 -27.43
C MET A 1 15.35 6.71 -26.43
N GLN A 2 14.35 5.87 -26.16
CA GLN A 2 14.44 4.77 -25.19
C GLN A 2 14.95 3.51 -25.89
N ASP A 3 16.05 2.96 -25.38
CA ASP A 3 16.51 1.62 -25.74
C ASP A 3 15.60 0.56 -25.09
N ASN A 4 14.50 0.23 -25.75
CA ASN A 4 13.82 -1.03 -25.49
C ASN A 4 14.74 -2.18 -25.96
N ASN A 5 15.25 -2.93 -24.98
CA ASN A 5 16.32 -3.90 -25.14
C ASN A 5 15.86 -5.03 -26.09
N ARG A 6 16.38 -5.04 -27.33
CA ARG A 6 16.08 -6.04 -28.38
C ARG A 6 16.12 -7.49 -27.88
N ARG A 7 16.95 -7.79 -26.88
CA ARG A 7 17.03 -9.10 -26.22
C ARG A 7 15.72 -9.54 -25.57
N GLN A 8 14.98 -8.63 -24.96
CA GLN A 8 13.73 -8.94 -24.26
C GLN A 8 12.59 -9.21 -25.25
N PHE A 9 12.56 -8.49 -26.38
CA PHE A 9 11.64 -8.75 -27.48
C PHE A 9 11.95 -10.10 -28.16
N LEU A 10 13.21 -10.37 -28.49
CA LEU A 10 13.62 -11.63 -29.12
C LEU A 10 13.38 -12.84 -28.20
N SER A 11 13.53 -12.69 -26.89
CA SER A 11 13.17 -13.72 -25.92
C SER A 11 11.67 -14.04 -25.94
N LYS A 12 10.80 -13.02 -25.92
CA LYS A 12 9.34 -13.22 -25.98
C LYS A 12 8.87 -13.86 -27.29
N VAL A 13 9.44 -13.45 -28.42
CA VAL A 13 9.09 -14.02 -29.74
C VAL A 13 9.61 -15.45 -29.87
N GLY A 14 10.83 -15.74 -29.40
CA GLY A 14 11.43 -17.07 -29.45
C GLY A 14 10.64 -18.11 -28.66
N SER A 15 10.18 -17.77 -27.46
CA SER A 15 9.37 -18.66 -26.62
C SER A 15 7.98 -18.93 -27.22
N GLY A 16 7.33 -17.92 -27.81
CA GLY A 16 6.02 -18.09 -28.46
C GLY A 16 6.07 -18.95 -29.72
N MET A 17 7.14 -18.87 -30.49
CA MET A 17 7.29 -19.60 -31.75
C MET A 17 7.61 -21.09 -31.55
N LEU A 18 8.28 -21.46 -30.46
CA LEU A 18 8.57 -22.85 -30.09
C LEU A 18 7.32 -23.63 -29.65
N VAL A 19 6.45 -23.00 -28.86
CA VAL A 19 5.17 -23.61 -28.44
C VAL A 19 4.22 -23.75 -29.62
N GLY A 20 4.20 -22.76 -30.53
CA GLY A 20 3.37 -22.78 -31.73
C GLY A 20 3.77 -23.85 -32.76
N SER A 21 5.05 -24.23 -32.85
CA SER A 21 5.54 -25.21 -33.84
C SER A 21 5.53 -26.66 -33.35
N LEU A 22 5.74 -26.89 -32.05
CA LEU A 22 5.76 -28.23 -31.46
C LEU A 22 4.37 -28.73 -31.03
N GLY A 23 3.41 -27.82 -30.84
CA GLY A 23 2.09 -28.16 -30.33
C GLY A 23 2.10 -28.46 -28.82
N ALA A 24 1.00 -28.11 -28.14
CA ALA A 24 0.92 -28.14 -26.67
C ALA A 24 1.18 -29.53 -26.05
N ALA A 25 0.85 -30.60 -26.78
CA ALA A 25 1.02 -31.97 -26.29
C ALA A 25 2.49 -32.42 -26.25
N LEU A 26 3.28 -32.16 -27.29
CA LEU A 26 4.70 -32.54 -27.36
C LEU A 26 5.60 -31.67 -26.47
N SER A 27 5.19 -30.42 -26.19
CA SER A 27 5.91 -29.53 -25.26
C SER A 27 5.89 -30.06 -23.82
N GLY A 28 4.77 -30.68 -23.41
CA GLY A 28 4.63 -31.33 -22.11
C GLY A 28 5.53 -32.56 -21.94
N ASP A 29 5.60 -33.42 -22.96
CA ASP A 29 6.39 -34.66 -22.93
C ASP A 29 7.90 -34.43 -22.96
N LEU A 30 8.36 -33.34 -23.57
CA LEU A 30 9.78 -32.97 -23.61
C LEU A 30 10.26 -32.22 -22.36
N GLY A 31 9.40 -32.03 -21.35
CA GLY A 31 9.73 -31.26 -20.15
C GLY A 31 10.01 -29.78 -20.44
N ILE A 32 9.59 -29.28 -21.61
CA ILE A 32 9.58 -27.85 -21.92
C ILE A 32 8.30 -27.30 -21.28
N SER A 33 8.31 -27.22 -19.94
CA SER A 33 7.36 -26.36 -19.25
C SER A 33 7.54 -24.97 -19.84
N SER A 34 6.45 -24.27 -20.16
CA SER A 34 6.52 -22.83 -20.36
C SER A 34 7.24 -22.28 -19.14
N ALA A 35 8.51 -21.91 -19.30
CA ALA A 35 9.16 -21.02 -18.39
C ALA A 35 8.45 -19.67 -18.58
N TYR A 36 7.24 -19.58 -18.04
CA TYR A 36 6.79 -18.33 -17.46
C TYR A 36 7.93 -17.93 -16.57
N ALA A 37 8.61 -16.85 -16.95
CA ALA A 37 9.55 -16.22 -16.07
C ALA A 37 8.88 -16.13 -14.70
N ASP A 38 9.47 -16.79 -13.71
CA ASP A 38 9.12 -16.66 -12.31
C ASP A 38 9.57 -15.26 -11.83
N ASP A 39 9.14 -14.20 -12.55
CA ASP A 39 8.87 -12.91 -11.94
C ASP A 39 7.65 -13.17 -11.07
N ARG A 40 7.88 -13.68 -9.86
CA ARG A 40 6.88 -13.60 -8.80
C ARG A 40 6.57 -12.12 -8.67
N ASP A 41 5.47 -11.69 -9.26
CA ASP A 41 5.00 -10.31 -9.18
C ASP A 41 4.96 -9.94 -7.69
N ASP A 42 5.90 -9.11 -7.27
CA ASP A 42 6.04 -8.66 -5.89
C ASP A 42 4.95 -7.66 -5.52
N ARG A 43 4.06 -7.36 -6.47
CA ARG A 43 2.92 -6.48 -6.31
C ARG A 43 2.01 -6.98 -5.21
N LEU A 44 1.62 -6.05 -4.35
CA LEU A 44 0.61 -6.24 -3.33
C LEU A 44 -0.77 -6.19 -3.99
N THR A 45 -1.55 -7.26 -3.87
CA THR A 45 -2.92 -7.35 -4.41
C THR A 45 -3.95 -7.49 -3.29
N PHE A 46 -5.20 -7.11 -3.59
CA PHE A 46 -6.26 -6.99 -2.58
C PHE A 46 -7.50 -7.85 -2.85
N GLY A 47 -7.32 -9.01 -3.51
CA GLY A 47 -8.41 -9.95 -3.76
C GLY A 47 -9.60 -9.29 -4.46
N ASP A 48 -10.79 -9.42 -3.87
CA ASP A 48 -12.05 -8.88 -4.41
C ASP A 48 -12.07 -7.35 -4.52
N MET A 49 -11.25 -6.65 -3.73
CA MET A 49 -11.11 -5.18 -3.81
C MET A 49 -10.19 -4.73 -4.95
N GLU A 50 -9.37 -5.63 -5.51
CA GLU A 50 -8.38 -5.29 -6.53
C GLU A 50 -8.97 -4.52 -7.74
N PRO A 51 -10.15 -4.87 -8.30
CA PRO A 51 -10.72 -4.12 -9.41
C PRO A 51 -10.99 -2.64 -9.07
N LEU A 52 -11.47 -2.35 -7.86
CA LEU A 52 -11.71 -0.98 -7.42
C LEU A 52 -10.41 -0.26 -7.07
N VAL A 53 -9.43 -0.96 -6.50
CA VAL A 53 -8.10 -0.40 -6.25
C VAL A 53 -7.41 -0.02 -7.56
N ALA A 54 -7.43 -0.90 -8.56
CA ALA A 54 -6.91 -0.64 -9.90
C ALA A 54 -7.65 0.53 -10.56
N LEU A 55 -8.99 0.58 -10.45
CA LEU A 55 -9.79 1.71 -10.92
C LEU A 55 -9.30 3.04 -10.33
N MET A 56 -9.00 3.10 -9.03
CA MET A 56 -8.49 4.32 -8.38
C MET A 56 -7.11 4.74 -8.87
N GLN A 57 -6.26 3.81 -9.31
CA GLN A 57 -4.90 4.09 -9.75
C GLN A 57 -4.78 4.35 -11.26
N GLU A 58 -5.64 3.72 -12.06
CA GLU A 58 -5.49 3.63 -13.52
C GLU A 58 -6.50 4.48 -14.29
N THR A 59 -7.62 4.87 -13.67
CA THR A 59 -8.62 5.72 -14.34
C THR A 59 -8.03 7.10 -14.63
N PRO A 60 -8.06 7.59 -15.89
CA PRO A 60 -7.65 8.96 -16.21
C PRO A 60 -8.40 9.99 -15.35
N LEU A 61 -7.68 10.97 -14.81
CA LEU A 61 -8.19 11.85 -13.77
C LEU A 61 -9.45 12.63 -14.19
N GLU A 62 -9.53 13.03 -15.47
CA GLU A 62 -10.67 13.72 -16.07
C GLU A 62 -11.94 12.86 -16.15
N ARG A 63 -11.81 11.54 -16.07
CA ARG A 63 -12.94 10.58 -16.08
C ARG A 63 -13.28 10.04 -14.70
N LEU A 64 -12.39 10.23 -13.72
CA LEU A 64 -12.52 9.62 -12.40
C LEU A 64 -13.87 9.90 -11.75
N GLN A 65 -14.29 11.17 -11.70
CA GLN A 65 -15.54 11.52 -11.00
C GLN A 65 -16.77 10.89 -11.64
N SER A 66 -16.86 10.91 -12.98
CA SER A 66 -17.95 10.21 -13.69
C SER A 66 -17.94 8.71 -13.40
N THR A 67 -16.76 8.08 -13.45
CA THR A 67 -16.61 6.65 -13.19
C THR A 67 -16.99 6.28 -11.75
N LEU A 68 -16.62 7.09 -10.77
CA LEU A 68 -17.00 6.85 -9.36
C LEU A 68 -18.51 7.04 -9.14
N VAL A 69 -19.13 8.02 -9.80
CA VAL A 69 -20.59 8.19 -9.75
C VAL A 69 -21.31 6.99 -10.39
N ASP A 70 -20.80 6.46 -11.50
CA ASP A 70 -21.35 5.25 -12.13
C ASP A 70 -21.22 4.03 -11.21
N GLN A 71 -20.10 3.88 -10.50
CA GLN A 71 -19.91 2.83 -9.49
C GLN A 71 -20.97 2.92 -8.39
N LEU A 72 -21.27 4.11 -7.89
CA LEU A 72 -22.34 4.32 -6.91
C LEU A 72 -23.72 3.97 -7.49
N GLY A 73 -23.99 4.37 -8.73
CA GLY A 73 -25.24 4.03 -9.44
C GLY A 73 -25.44 2.53 -9.65
N ASN A 74 -24.35 1.77 -9.74
CA ASN A 74 -24.35 0.31 -9.88
C ASN A 74 -24.32 -0.44 -8.53
N GLY A 75 -24.46 0.27 -7.40
CA GLY A 75 -24.61 -0.34 -6.07
C GLY A 75 -23.33 -0.43 -5.24
N THR A 76 -22.19 0.06 -5.71
CA THR A 76 -21.00 0.20 -4.87
C THR A 76 -21.29 1.22 -3.76
N SER A 77 -20.97 0.89 -2.52
CA SER A 77 -21.22 1.80 -1.40
C SER A 77 -20.12 2.86 -1.27
N LEU A 78 -20.44 3.98 -0.60
CA LEU A 78 -19.45 5.01 -0.25
C LEU A 78 -18.31 4.45 0.61
N SER A 79 -18.64 3.53 1.53
CA SER A 79 -17.67 2.87 2.39
C SER A 79 -16.70 2.02 1.56
N THR A 80 -17.19 1.25 0.59
CA THR A 80 -16.35 0.46 -0.32
C THR A 80 -15.42 1.33 -1.18
N LEU A 81 -15.88 2.48 -1.67
CA LEU A 81 -15.00 3.41 -2.41
C LEU A 81 -13.88 3.98 -1.53
N VAL A 82 -14.18 4.31 -0.28
CA VAL A 82 -13.19 4.79 0.69
C VAL A 82 -12.19 3.69 1.04
N ALA A 83 -12.65 2.43 1.18
CA ALA A 83 -11.78 1.28 1.40
C ALA A 83 -10.82 1.08 0.22
N ALA A 84 -11.32 1.09 -1.02
CA ALA A 84 -10.50 0.96 -2.23
C ALA A 84 -9.48 2.11 -2.35
N GLY A 85 -9.89 3.35 -2.08
CA GLY A 85 -9.00 4.50 -2.06
C GLY A 85 -7.88 4.40 -1.01
N SER A 86 -8.21 3.81 0.15
CA SER A 86 -7.25 3.59 1.25
C SER A 86 -6.20 2.55 0.86
N LEU A 87 -6.61 1.44 0.25
CA LEU A 87 -5.72 0.39 -0.25
C LEU A 87 -4.85 0.86 -1.42
N ALA A 88 -5.42 1.61 -2.36
CA ALA A 88 -4.68 2.21 -3.47
C ALA A 88 -3.60 3.17 -2.96
N ASN A 89 -3.95 4.01 -1.98
CA ASN A 89 -3.00 4.91 -1.34
C ASN A 89 -1.89 4.13 -0.63
N ALA A 90 -2.26 3.14 0.19
CA ALA A 90 -1.29 2.33 0.92
C ALA A 90 -0.31 1.65 -0.02
N ARG A 91 -0.81 1.00 -1.09
CA ARG A 91 0.01 0.36 -2.12
C ARG A 91 0.98 1.34 -2.78
N THR A 92 0.47 2.50 -3.20
CA THR A 92 1.27 3.49 -3.93
C THR A 92 2.33 4.14 -3.04
N PHE A 93 1.94 4.66 -1.87
CA PHE A 93 2.81 5.55 -1.11
C PHE A 93 3.50 4.88 0.08
N GLY A 94 2.88 3.89 0.70
CA GLY A 94 3.43 3.24 1.90
C GLY A 94 3.73 4.21 3.04
N GLY A 95 2.89 5.22 3.25
CA GLY A 95 3.13 6.28 4.24
C GLY A 95 4.24 7.26 3.87
N HIS A 96 4.73 7.25 2.62
CA HIS A 96 5.58 8.30 2.07
C HIS A 96 4.73 9.33 1.31
N ASP A 97 5.37 10.35 0.75
CA ASP A 97 4.74 11.47 0.05
C ASP A 97 3.82 12.35 0.93
N TYR A 98 4.19 13.63 1.07
CA TYR A 98 3.45 14.56 1.92
C TYR A 98 1.98 14.64 1.55
N VAL A 99 1.64 14.72 0.26
CA VAL A 99 0.25 14.80 -0.17
C VAL A 99 -0.44 13.44 -0.01
N GLY A 100 0.23 12.34 -0.35
CA GLY A 100 -0.30 10.99 -0.29
C GLY A 100 -0.79 10.60 1.10
N PHE A 101 0.03 10.74 2.15
CA PHE A 101 -0.46 10.41 3.48
C PHE A 101 -1.53 11.40 4.00
N HIS A 102 -1.57 12.65 3.51
CA HIS A 102 -2.67 13.58 3.84
C HIS A 102 -4.00 13.16 3.21
N THR A 103 -3.99 12.69 1.96
CA THR A 103 -5.23 12.19 1.34
C THR A 103 -5.70 10.92 2.03
N PHE A 104 -4.80 10.02 2.41
CA PHE A 104 -5.14 8.87 3.26
C PHE A 104 -5.81 9.28 4.57
N MET A 105 -5.19 10.20 5.32
CA MET A 105 -5.73 10.68 6.60
C MET A 105 -7.08 11.41 6.46
N ALA A 106 -7.42 11.90 5.26
CA ALA A 106 -8.68 12.59 4.97
C ALA A 106 -9.82 11.64 4.55
N LEU A 107 -9.54 10.37 4.23
CA LEU A 107 -10.54 9.41 3.74
C LEU A 107 -11.62 9.09 4.79
N THR A 108 -11.23 8.67 6.00
CA THR A 108 -12.19 8.36 7.08
C THR A 108 -12.98 9.60 7.51
N PRO A 109 -12.36 10.78 7.74
CA PRO A 109 -13.13 12.02 7.99
C PRO A 109 -14.12 12.37 6.89
N ALA A 110 -13.78 12.14 5.61
CA ALA A 110 -14.72 12.38 4.52
C ALA A 110 -15.93 11.44 4.57
N LEU A 111 -15.74 10.19 5.01
CA LEU A 111 -16.83 9.25 5.26
C LEU A 111 -17.69 9.68 6.45
N GLU A 112 -17.07 10.11 7.55
CA GLU A 112 -17.79 10.64 8.73
C GLU A 112 -18.61 11.89 8.33
N MET A 113 -18.01 12.85 7.62
CA MET A 113 -18.70 14.03 7.11
C MET A 113 -19.86 13.67 6.17
N SER A 114 -19.74 12.59 5.40
CA SER A 114 -20.80 12.12 4.49
C SER A 114 -22.09 11.78 5.25
N ALA A 115 -21.97 11.22 6.45
CA ALA A 115 -23.12 10.85 7.27
C ALA A 115 -23.95 12.05 7.74
N GLU A 116 -23.29 13.22 7.87
CA GLU A 116 -23.89 14.47 8.34
C GLU A 116 -24.52 15.32 7.21
N LEU A 117 -24.45 14.87 5.95
CA LEU A 117 -24.91 15.64 4.80
C LEU A 117 -26.27 15.17 4.26
N PRO A 118 -27.04 16.06 3.59
CA PRO A 118 -28.22 15.69 2.82
C PRO A 118 -27.88 14.64 1.76
N THR A 119 -28.84 13.77 1.43
CA THR A 119 -28.66 12.64 0.51
C THR A 119 -27.97 13.04 -0.80
N GLU A 120 -28.37 14.17 -1.40
CA GLU A 120 -27.86 14.67 -2.68
C GLU A 120 -26.38 15.09 -2.62
N ARG A 121 -25.83 15.26 -1.41
CA ARG A 121 -24.47 15.77 -1.16
C ARG A 121 -23.59 14.79 -0.39
N LYS A 122 -24.12 13.64 0.06
CA LYS A 122 -23.37 12.64 0.84
C LYS A 122 -22.06 12.23 0.17
N ALA A 123 -22.08 12.01 -1.14
CA ALA A 123 -20.87 11.57 -1.86
C ALA A 123 -19.78 12.65 -1.95
N LEU A 124 -20.12 13.94 -1.82
CA LEU A 124 -19.25 15.04 -2.19
C LEU A 124 -17.90 15.09 -1.44
N PRO A 125 -17.84 14.90 -0.10
CA PRO A 125 -16.56 14.90 0.61
C PRO A 125 -15.64 13.77 0.13
N ILE A 126 -16.20 12.57 -0.03
CA ILE A 126 -15.47 11.36 -0.45
C ILE A 126 -14.94 11.53 -1.87
N LEU A 127 -15.78 11.96 -2.82
CA LEU A 127 -15.39 12.18 -4.21
C LEU A 127 -14.26 13.22 -4.33
N LYS A 128 -14.24 14.25 -3.48
CA LYS A 128 -13.15 15.25 -3.46
C LYS A 128 -11.84 14.66 -2.95
N VAL A 129 -11.88 13.88 -1.86
CA VAL A 129 -10.68 13.23 -1.32
C VAL A 129 -10.13 12.18 -2.28
N LEU A 130 -11.00 11.35 -2.86
CA LEU A 130 -10.61 10.35 -3.86
C LEU A 130 -9.99 10.99 -5.10
N TYR A 131 -10.53 12.10 -5.58
CA TYR A 131 -9.92 12.86 -6.68
C TYR A 131 -8.50 13.30 -6.34
N ARG A 132 -8.31 13.94 -5.19
CA ARG A 132 -6.97 14.39 -4.79
C ARG A 132 -6.01 13.22 -4.56
N ASN A 133 -6.52 12.10 -4.06
CA ASN A 133 -5.77 10.87 -3.85
C ASN A 133 -5.28 10.29 -5.19
N THR A 134 -6.18 10.09 -6.15
CA THR A 134 -5.86 9.56 -7.48
C THR A 134 -4.97 10.52 -8.29
N ASP A 135 -5.24 11.82 -8.24
CA ASP A 135 -4.37 12.84 -8.84
C ASP A 135 -2.94 12.70 -8.32
N ARG A 136 -2.77 12.54 -7.00
CA ARG A 136 -1.44 12.37 -6.43
C ARG A 136 -0.81 11.02 -6.81
N ILE A 137 -1.58 9.93 -6.86
CA ILE A 137 -1.10 8.62 -7.30
C ILE A 137 -0.52 8.71 -8.72
N GLN A 138 -1.22 9.38 -9.64
CA GLN A 138 -0.75 9.55 -11.02
C GLN A 138 0.52 10.40 -11.09
N GLN A 139 0.58 11.52 -10.36
CA GLN A 139 1.78 12.36 -10.27
C GLN A 139 2.98 11.65 -9.66
N PHE A 140 2.74 10.66 -8.79
CA PHE A 140 3.77 9.85 -8.17
C PHE A 140 4.30 8.72 -9.07
N GLY A 141 3.70 8.52 -10.26
CA GLY A 141 4.10 7.51 -11.24
C GLY A 141 3.14 6.32 -11.38
N GLY A 142 1.97 6.37 -10.70
CA GLY A 142 0.93 5.35 -10.81
C GLY A 142 1.40 3.96 -10.38
N SER A 143 0.91 2.93 -11.08
CA SER A 143 1.23 1.52 -10.78
C SER A 143 2.72 1.18 -10.91
N SER A 144 3.48 1.93 -11.71
CA SER A 144 4.92 1.70 -11.88
C SER A 144 5.77 2.14 -10.68
N SER A 145 5.20 2.93 -9.77
CA SER A 145 5.90 3.53 -8.63
C SER A 145 5.33 3.09 -7.27
N GLU A 146 4.63 1.95 -7.24
CA GLU A 146 4.08 1.38 -6.01
C GLU A 146 5.18 1.03 -4.99
N VAL A 147 5.13 1.65 -3.81
CA VAL A 147 6.13 1.50 -2.75
C VAL A 147 5.92 0.23 -1.94
N LEU A 148 4.67 -0.09 -1.59
CA LEU A 148 4.39 -1.26 -0.76
C LEU A 148 4.29 -2.51 -1.61
N LYS A 149 5.18 -3.46 -1.30
CA LYS A 149 5.25 -4.78 -1.93
C LYS A 149 4.67 -5.85 -1.03
N ARG A 150 4.37 -7.01 -1.62
CA ARG A 150 3.98 -8.22 -0.91
C ARG A 150 5.12 -8.62 0.03
N ILE A 151 4.79 -8.88 1.30
CA ILE A 151 5.72 -9.41 2.29
C ILE A 151 5.49 -10.90 2.46
N ASP A 152 6.58 -11.67 2.53
CA ASP A 152 6.53 -13.12 2.68
C ASP A 152 6.45 -13.47 4.17
N ALA A 153 5.27 -13.94 4.60
CA ALA A 153 5.01 -14.37 5.96
C ALA A 153 5.59 -15.76 6.30
N SER A 154 6.43 -16.35 5.43
CA SER A 154 7.10 -17.64 5.70
C SER A 154 8.58 -17.50 6.11
N LYS A 155 9.13 -16.27 6.08
CA LYS A 155 10.55 -15.99 6.34
C LYS A 155 10.74 -15.25 7.67
N HIS A 156 10.42 -15.90 8.78
CA HIS A 156 10.52 -15.31 10.12
C HIS A 156 11.57 -15.97 11.00
N ASP A 157 12.40 -15.15 11.62
CA ASP A 157 13.16 -15.55 12.80
C ASP A 157 12.19 -15.55 13.98
N GLY A 158 11.94 -16.72 14.57
CA GLY A 158 11.11 -16.83 15.77
C GLY A 158 11.73 -16.10 16.96
N GLY A 159 10.89 -15.42 17.74
CA GLY A 159 11.19 -14.99 19.11
C GLY A 159 11.66 -13.55 19.28
N GLY A 160 10.76 -12.69 19.78
CA GLY A 160 11.09 -11.41 20.42
C GLY A 160 9.97 -10.38 20.34
N VAL A 161 9.95 -9.42 21.26
CA VAL A 161 8.93 -8.37 21.35
C VAL A 161 9.03 -7.47 20.11
N ALA A 162 8.11 -7.63 19.16
CA ALA A 162 8.22 -6.99 17.84
C ALA A 162 8.24 -5.46 17.92
N GLY A 163 7.69 -4.86 18.98
CA GLY A 163 7.59 -3.41 19.16
C GLY A 163 8.96 -2.71 19.30
N GLU A 164 9.76 -3.09 20.30
CA GLU A 164 11.10 -2.53 20.53
C GLU A 164 12.02 -2.81 19.34
N GLN A 165 11.87 -3.98 18.71
CA GLN A 165 12.63 -4.30 17.51
C GLN A 165 12.23 -3.42 16.32
N LEU A 166 10.94 -3.14 16.14
CA LEU A 166 10.45 -2.20 15.13
C LEU A 166 10.95 -0.78 15.41
N GLN A 167 10.96 -0.34 16.67
CA GLN A 167 11.52 0.96 17.06
C GLN A 167 13.03 1.03 16.78
N ALA A 168 13.79 0.00 17.15
CA ALA A 168 15.22 -0.06 16.90
C ALA A 168 15.54 -0.04 15.39
N ALA A 169 14.78 -0.78 14.58
CA ALA A 169 14.89 -0.74 13.12
C ALA A 169 14.52 0.65 12.57
N ALA A 170 13.42 1.23 13.05
CA ALA A 170 12.97 2.57 12.67
C ALA A 170 14.02 3.64 12.99
N ARG A 171 14.65 3.61 14.18
CA ARG A 171 15.71 4.55 14.55
C ARG A 171 16.91 4.43 13.63
N LYS A 172 17.28 3.23 13.19
CA LYS A 172 18.38 2.98 12.25
C LYS A 172 18.01 3.20 10.77
N ALA A 173 16.77 3.57 10.46
CA ALA A 173 16.24 3.62 9.09
C ALA A 173 16.40 2.29 8.33
N ASP A 174 16.33 1.15 9.04
CA ASP A 174 16.47 -0.18 8.46
C ASP A 174 15.13 -0.69 7.91
N PHE A 175 14.85 -0.31 6.66
CA PHE A 175 13.61 -0.67 5.96
C PHE A 175 13.43 -2.18 5.80
N GLU A 176 14.51 -2.90 5.53
CA GLU A 176 14.47 -4.33 5.25
C GLU A 176 14.14 -5.12 6.52
N ARG A 177 14.79 -4.79 7.64
CA ARG A 177 14.49 -5.41 8.94
C ARG A 177 13.07 -5.08 9.40
N ALA A 178 12.65 -3.82 9.25
CA ALA A 178 11.30 -3.42 9.65
C ALA A 178 10.21 -4.15 8.85
N ASP A 179 10.38 -4.32 7.55
CA ASP A 179 9.43 -5.08 6.73
C ASP A 179 9.39 -6.57 7.11
N ARG A 180 10.53 -7.18 7.44
CA ARG A 180 10.55 -8.56 7.98
C ARG A 180 9.81 -8.68 9.30
N LEU A 181 9.96 -7.71 10.20
CA LEU A 181 9.26 -7.68 11.48
C LEU A 181 7.74 -7.46 11.28
N MET A 182 7.35 -6.59 10.35
CA MET A 182 5.93 -6.44 10.00
C MET A 182 5.36 -7.73 9.39
N ALA A 183 6.16 -8.46 8.62
CA ALA A 183 5.76 -9.76 8.08
C ALA A 183 5.55 -10.80 9.19
N SER A 184 6.36 -10.80 10.26
CA SER A 184 6.27 -11.80 11.34
C SER A 184 5.02 -11.67 12.18
N ILE A 185 4.45 -10.46 12.23
CA ILE A 185 3.20 -10.17 12.95
C ILE A 185 2.00 -10.02 12.00
N ALA A 186 2.16 -10.27 10.69
CA ALA A 186 1.12 -9.94 9.71
C ALA A 186 -0.19 -10.72 9.89
N ASN A 187 -0.13 -11.91 10.50
CA ASN A 187 -1.28 -12.76 10.78
C ASN A 187 -1.81 -12.64 12.21
N GLU A 188 -1.26 -11.71 13.01
CA GLU A 188 -1.79 -11.43 14.35
C GLU A 188 -3.07 -10.58 14.28
N SER A 189 -3.73 -10.41 15.43
CA SER A 189 -4.88 -9.52 15.51
C SER A 189 -4.50 -8.06 15.16
N PRO A 190 -5.41 -7.28 14.57
CA PRO A 190 -5.19 -5.85 14.35
C PRO A 190 -4.67 -5.14 15.60
N GLU A 191 -5.22 -5.43 16.77
CA GLU A 191 -4.85 -4.85 18.06
C GLU A 191 -3.39 -5.14 18.41
N THR A 192 -2.95 -6.39 18.22
CA THR A 192 -1.56 -6.78 18.48
C THR A 192 -0.59 -6.04 17.55
N ILE A 193 -0.92 -5.99 16.24
CA ILE A 193 -0.10 -5.26 15.27
C ILE A 193 -0.04 -3.77 15.64
N PHE A 194 -1.18 -3.17 15.97
CA PHE A 194 -1.29 -1.77 16.35
C PHE A 194 -0.42 -1.45 17.59
N ASN A 195 -0.46 -2.31 18.61
CA ASN A 195 0.36 -2.19 19.81
C ASN A 195 1.87 -2.24 19.50
N HIS A 196 2.30 -3.12 18.60
CA HIS A 196 3.69 -3.17 18.15
C HIS A 196 4.10 -1.90 17.39
N VAL A 197 3.21 -1.35 16.55
CA VAL A 197 3.46 -0.12 15.78
C VAL A 197 3.55 1.14 16.66
N GLN A 198 3.03 1.13 17.90
CA GLN A 198 3.15 2.28 18.80
C GLN A 198 4.61 2.61 19.15
N TYR A 199 5.48 1.60 19.22
CA TYR A 199 6.88 1.76 19.63
C TYR A 199 7.71 2.65 18.67
N PRO A 200 7.68 2.48 17.33
CA PRO A 200 8.29 3.47 16.44
C PRO A 200 7.53 4.80 16.39
N VAL A 201 6.23 4.84 16.69
CA VAL A 201 5.39 6.05 16.60
C VAL A 201 5.65 7.05 17.72
N GLN A 202 5.91 6.57 18.95
CA GLN A 202 6.19 7.41 20.13
C GLN A 202 7.48 8.24 20.01
N ASP A 203 8.38 7.87 19.09
CA ASP A 203 9.58 8.66 18.83
C ASP A 203 9.25 9.98 18.14
N ARG A 204 9.82 11.09 18.63
CA ARG A 204 9.75 12.46 18.05
C ARG A 204 8.38 13.14 18.09
N THR A 205 8.42 14.46 17.89
CA THR A 205 7.27 15.38 17.96
C THR A 205 6.46 15.48 16.66
N ASN A 206 6.80 14.72 15.63
CA ASN A 206 6.11 14.86 14.34
C ASN A 206 4.69 14.30 14.46
N VAL A 207 3.71 15.20 14.49
CA VAL A 207 2.28 14.89 14.66
C VAL A 207 1.75 13.87 13.66
N HIS A 208 2.34 13.78 12.46
CA HIS A 208 1.94 12.80 11.45
C HIS A 208 2.16 11.36 11.91
N ARG A 209 3.11 11.09 12.83
CA ARG A 209 3.31 9.74 13.38
C ARG A 209 2.04 9.26 14.07
N VAL A 210 1.47 10.09 14.94
CA VAL A 210 0.25 9.74 15.69
C VAL A 210 -0.97 9.73 14.78
N VAL A 211 -1.14 10.78 13.96
CA VAL A 211 -2.35 10.92 13.13
C VAL A 211 -2.41 9.84 12.05
N LEU A 212 -1.30 9.53 11.36
CA LEU A 212 -1.29 8.48 10.33
C LEU A 212 -1.59 7.11 10.94
N THR A 213 -1.01 6.78 12.10
CA THR A 213 -1.25 5.51 12.78
C THR A 213 -2.69 5.38 13.26
N TRP A 214 -3.25 6.44 13.84
CA TRP A 214 -4.65 6.42 14.26
C TRP A 214 -5.62 6.33 13.07
N ARG A 215 -5.35 7.04 11.97
CA ARG A 215 -6.18 6.94 10.77
C ARG A 215 -6.06 5.57 10.09
N ALA A 216 -4.88 4.97 10.10
CA ALA A 216 -4.70 3.61 9.63
C ALA A 216 -5.48 2.60 10.48
N TRP A 217 -5.47 2.75 11.81
CA TRP A 217 -6.27 1.95 12.74
C TRP A 217 -7.76 2.02 12.45
N LEU A 218 -8.32 3.23 12.37
CA LEU A 218 -9.75 3.42 12.07
C LEU A 218 -10.15 2.89 10.68
N ALA A 219 -9.23 2.91 9.72
CA ALA A 219 -9.50 2.37 8.38
C ALA A 219 -9.64 0.84 8.38
N ILE A 220 -9.16 0.12 9.40
CA ILE A 220 -9.23 -1.34 9.46
C ILE A 220 -10.69 -1.82 9.52
N ASP A 221 -11.53 -1.19 10.35
CA ASP A 221 -12.95 -1.54 10.47
C ASP A 221 -13.72 -1.41 9.14
N LEU A 222 -13.24 -0.51 8.29
CA LEU A 222 -13.82 -0.25 6.98
C LEU A 222 -13.26 -1.18 5.88
N VAL A 223 -11.95 -1.43 5.93
CA VAL A 223 -11.21 -2.08 4.86
C VAL A 223 -11.16 -3.60 5.04
N GLY A 224 -11.16 -4.09 6.29
CA GLY A 224 -11.02 -5.50 6.62
C GLY A 224 -9.77 -5.77 7.48
N ALA A 225 -9.92 -6.66 8.47
CA ALA A 225 -8.85 -7.05 9.39
C ALA A 225 -7.66 -7.71 8.67
N GLU A 226 -7.92 -8.42 7.58
CA GLU A 226 -6.92 -9.03 6.68
C GLU A 226 -5.96 -8.01 6.06
N HIS A 227 -6.34 -6.72 6.06
CA HIS A 227 -5.52 -5.62 5.54
C HIS A 227 -4.83 -4.80 6.64
N ALA A 228 -5.00 -5.16 7.92
CA ALA A 228 -4.44 -4.41 9.05
C ALA A 228 -2.92 -4.21 8.95
N SER A 229 -2.17 -5.28 8.65
CA SER A 229 -0.71 -5.19 8.49
C SER A 229 -0.33 -4.21 7.37
N THR A 230 -1.03 -4.23 6.23
CA THR A 230 -0.80 -3.28 5.13
C THR A 230 -1.05 -1.84 5.55
N LEU A 231 -2.17 -1.56 6.20
CA LEU A 231 -2.56 -0.20 6.60
C LEU A 231 -1.59 0.35 7.65
N LEU A 232 -1.25 -0.45 8.66
CA LEU A 232 -0.37 -0.06 9.76
C LEU A 232 1.10 0.03 9.35
N ARG A 233 1.55 -0.78 8.37
CA ARG A 233 2.92 -0.71 7.82
C ARG A 233 3.26 0.67 7.25
N GLN A 234 2.27 1.42 6.75
CA GLN A 234 2.47 2.81 6.31
C GLN A 234 3.08 3.68 7.42
N SER A 235 2.63 3.49 8.67
CA SER A 235 3.11 4.25 9.82
C SER A 235 4.56 3.93 10.15
N VAL A 236 4.94 2.65 10.09
CA VAL A 236 6.33 2.20 10.28
C VAL A 236 7.23 2.77 9.19
N ARG A 237 6.81 2.67 7.92
CA ARG A 237 7.51 3.22 6.76
C ARG A 237 7.65 4.75 6.82
N PHE A 238 6.66 5.48 7.34
CA PHE A 238 6.77 6.90 7.64
C PHE A 238 7.86 7.17 8.69
N CYS A 239 7.86 6.41 9.79
CA CYS A 239 8.85 6.56 10.85
C CYS A 239 10.28 6.29 10.37
N LEU A 240 10.48 5.26 9.55
CA LEU A 240 11.76 4.93 8.90
C LEU A 240 12.27 6.08 8.03
N ARG A 241 11.41 6.64 7.15
CA ARG A 241 11.78 7.78 6.31
C ARG A 241 12.10 9.03 7.14
N SER A 242 11.35 9.26 8.20
CA SER A 242 11.64 10.35 9.14
C SER A 242 12.99 10.16 9.84
N SER A 243 13.39 8.92 10.16
CA SER A 243 14.70 8.61 10.73
C SER A 243 15.84 8.70 9.71
N GLU A 244 15.61 8.32 8.46
CA GLU A 244 16.59 8.49 7.38
C GLU A 244 16.96 9.98 7.22
N ASN A 245 15.94 10.86 7.17
CA ASN A 245 16.15 12.31 7.15
C ASN A 245 16.95 12.80 8.36
N ARG A 246 16.64 12.28 9.55
CA ARG A 246 17.36 12.62 10.79
C ARG A 246 18.83 12.23 10.73
N ILE A 247 19.12 11.01 10.29
CA ILE A 247 20.49 10.47 10.20
C ILE A 247 21.28 11.31 9.19
N ARG A 248 20.69 11.59 8.02
CA ARG A 248 21.27 12.48 7.01
C ARG A 248 21.59 13.86 7.60
N ASP A 249 20.72 14.40 8.44
CA ASP A 249 20.90 15.70 9.09
C ASP A 249 21.84 15.66 10.32
N GLY A 250 22.43 14.50 10.66
CA GLY A 250 23.34 14.35 11.82
C GLY A 250 22.68 14.54 13.19
N LYS A 251 21.34 14.39 13.28
CA LYS A 251 20.58 14.63 14.51
C LYS A 251 20.56 13.38 15.38
N PRO A 252 20.65 13.51 16.72
CA PRO A 252 20.68 12.37 17.64
C PRO A 252 19.37 11.57 17.62
N ASP A 253 19.42 10.38 18.23
CA ASP A 253 18.24 9.58 18.50
C ASP A 253 17.25 10.37 19.36
N PRO A 254 15.94 10.18 19.15
CA PRO A 254 14.93 10.87 19.92
C PRO A 254 14.89 10.36 21.37
N GLU A 255 14.73 11.28 22.31
CA GLU A 255 14.40 10.96 23.70
C GLU A 255 12.88 10.91 23.86
N LEU A 256 12.40 9.92 24.60
CA LEU A 256 10.98 9.80 24.93
C LEU A 256 10.66 10.71 26.10
N TRP A 257 9.62 11.51 25.93
CA TRP A 257 9.09 12.32 27.03
C TRP A 257 8.16 11.44 27.86
N THR A 258 8.60 11.10 29.06
CA THR A 258 7.82 10.38 30.06
C THR A 258 7.49 11.33 31.20
N LEU A 259 6.34 11.11 31.84
CA LEU A 259 5.91 11.86 33.04
C LEU A 259 6.64 11.35 34.28
#